data_AF-A0A3D0PK31-F1
#
_entry.id   AF-A0A3D0PK31-F1
#
_cell.length_a   1.000
_cell.length_b   1.000
_cell.length_c   1.000
_cell.angle_alpha   90.00
_cell.angle_beta   90.00
_cell.angle_gamma   90.00
#
_symmetry.space_group_name_H-M   'P 1'
#
loop_
_entity.id
_entity.type
_entity.pdbx_description
1 polymer ?
#
loop_
_entity_poly.entity_id
_entity_poly.type
_entity_poly.pdbx_seq_one_letter_code
_entity_poly.pdbx_strand_id
1 'polypeptide(L)'
;MIRMTRKSLSITQEQLCDGICSIETLSRIETGRQSPSRDTYELLMERMGRIRERAYSMLSVSDFKVLEKMKLFEDYIKLYDYHRAETVLNKIKKTLG
;
A
#
# COMPACT_ATOMS: atom_id res chain seq x y z
N MET A 1 2.95 3.95 10.97
CA MET A 1 2.42 3.09 9.89
C MET A 1 3.30 1.85 9.67
N ILE A 2 4.60 2.00 9.39
CA ILE A 2 5.57 0.89 9.18
C ILE A 2 5.46 -0.23 10.23
N ARG A 3 5.55 0.11 11.53
CA ARG A 3 5.46 -0.86 12.63
C ARG A 3 4.18 -1.70 12.62
N MET A 4 3.04 -1.06 12.37
CA MET A 4 1.74 -1.76 12.35
C MET A 4 1.64 -2.69 11.14
N THR A 5 2.07 -2.21 9.97
CA THR A 5 2.09 -3.01 8.74
C THR A 5 3.03 -4.21 8.87
N ARG A 6 4.26 -4.00 9.38
CA ARG A 6 5.21 -5.09 9.63
C ARG A 6 4.63 -6.16 10.56
N LYS A 7 4.02 -5.73 11.68
CA LYS A 7 3.35 -6.64 12.63
C LYS A 7 2.19 -7.39 12.00
N SER A 8 1.41 -6.76 11.12
CA SER A 8 0.31 -7.43 10.40
C SER A 8 0.79 -8.51 9.42
N LEU A 9 2.04 -8.42 8.96
CA LEU A 9 2.69 -9.40 8.09
C LEU A 9 3.48 -10.46 8.88
N SER A 10 3.53 -10.36 10.21
CA SER A 10 4.28 -11.27 11.07
C SER A 10 5.77 -11.43 10.72
N ILE A 11 6.40 -10.40 10.15
CA ILE A 11 7.83 -10.38 9.83
C ILE A 11 8.64 -9.63 10.90
N THR A 12 9.90 -10.02 11.09
CA THR A 12 10.81 -9.38 12.06
C THR A 12 11.38 -8.06 11.52
N GLN A 13 12.05 -7.28 12.37
CA GLN A 13 12.71 -6.05 11.92
C GLN A 13 13.87 -6.37 10.97
N GLU A 14 14.62 -7.44 11.27
CA GLU A 14 15.71 -7.97 10.46
C GLU A 14 15.23 -8.30 9.03
N GLN A 15 14.11 -9.04 8.93
CA GLN A 15 13.54 -9.42 7.64
C GLN A 15 13.07 -8.21 6.82
N LEU A 16 12.56 -7.17 7.49
CA LEU A 16 12.09 -5.97 6.81
C LEU A 16 13.25 -5.07 6.36
N CYS A 17 14.27 -4.86 7.21
CA CYS A 17 15.35 -3.93 6.92
C CYS A 17 16.48 -4.52 6.07
N ASP A 18 16.51 -5.85 5.87
CA ASP A 18 17.57 -6.53 5.11
C ASP A 18 17.83 -5.89 3.74
N GLY A 19 19.08 -5.51 3.49
CA GLY A 19 19.49 -4.81 2.28
C GLY A 19 18.89 -3.40 2.06
N ILE A 20 18.19 -2.81 3.05
CA ILE A 20 17.62 -1.45 2.97
C ILE A 20 18.25 -0.51 4.00
N CYS A 21 18.26 -0.89 5.28
CA CYS A 21 18.80 -0.08 6.36
C CYS A 21 19.20 -0.95 7.56
N SER A 22 19.85 -0.34 8.55
CA SER A 22 20.19 -1.08 9.78
C SER A 22 18.96 -1.34 10.65
N ILE A 23 19.01 -2.38 11.47
CA ILE A 23 17.92 -2.74 12.41
C ILE A 23 17.66 -1.59 13.38
N GLU A 24 18.70 -0.90 13.85
CA GLU A 24 18.59 0.27 14.73
C GLU A 24 17.89 1.43 14.02
N THR A 25 18.18 1.63 12.73
CA THR A 25 17.54 2.65 11.91
C THR A 25 16.05 2.36 11.76
N LEU A 26 15.70 1.12 11.43
CA LEU A 26 14.30 0.69 11.37
C LEU A 26 13.60 0.85 12.73
N SER A 27 14.26 0.51 13.84
CA SER A 27 13.71 0.66 15.18
C SER A 27 13.41 2.12 15.53
N ARG A 28 14.32 3.06 15.20
CA ARG A 28 14.06 4.51 15.37
C ARG A 28 12.93 5.00 14.48
N ILE A 29 12.82 4.49 13.25
CA ILE A 29 11.70 4.80 12.34
C ILE A 29 10.38 4.30 12.91
N GLU A 30 10.33 3.06 13.40
CA GLU A 30 9.12 2.45 13.97
C GLU A 30 8.64 3.12 15.26
N THR A 31 9.56 3.72 16.00
CA THR A 31 9.28 4.44 17.25
C THR A 31 9.06 5.94 17.05
N GLY A 32 9.18 6.44 15.82
CA GLY A 32 9.01 7.86 15.49
C GLY A 32 10.18 8.75 15.89
N ARG A 33 11.30 8.17 16.35
CA ARG A 33 12.53 8.90 16.72
C ARG A 33 13.32 9.38 15.50
N GLN A 34 13.07 8.81 14.32
CA GLN A 34 13.73 9.18 13.08
C GLN A 34 12.74 9.10 11.92
N SER A 35 12.75 10.12 11.06
CA SER A 35 12.02 10.06 9.79
C SER A 35 12.86 9.31 8.74
N PRO A 36 12.30 8.31 8.02
CA PRO A 36 13.01 7.65 6.94
C PRO A 36 13.24 8.62 5.78
N SER A 37 14.33 8.41 5.03
CA SER A 37 14.47 9.04 3.72
C SER A 37 13.38 8.50 2.78
N ARG A 38 13.12 9.23 1.70
CA ARG A 38 12.14 8.81 0.69
C ARG A 38 12.45 7.42 0.14
N ASP A 39 13.70 7.17 -0.26
CA ASP A 39 14.09 5.89 -0.88
C ASP A 39 13.99 4.72 0.12
N THR A 40 14.44 4.92 1.37
CA THR A 40 14.28 3.91 2.42
C THR A 40 12.81 3.63 2.69
N TYR A 41 11.97 4.67 2.72
CA TYR A 41 10.54 4.50 2.92
C TYR A 41 9.89 3.71 1.78
N GLU A 42 10.22 4.04 0.52
CA GLU A 42 9.71 3.35 -0.67
C GLU A 42 10.09 1.85 -0.65
N LEU A 43 11.36 1.52 -0.39
CA LEU A 43 11.84 0.13 -0.34
C LEU A 43 11.19 -0.68 0.81
N LEU A 44 11.05 -0.08 2.00
CA LEU A 44 10.39 -0.74 3.14
C LEU A 44 8.91 -1.02 2.84
N MET A 45 8.23 -0.05 2.21
CA MET A 45 6.84 -0.18 1.81
C MET A 45 6.67 -1.26 0.73
N GLU A 46 7.53 -1.28 -0.28
CA GLU A 46 7.57 -2.30 -1.34
C GLU A 46 7.74 -3.70 -0.75
N ARG A 47 8.68 -3.89 0.18
CA ARG A 47 8.87 -5.18 0.85
C ARG A 47 7.66 -5.64 1.64
N MET A 48 6.89 -4.70 2.19
CA MET A 48 5.63 -4.98 2.87
C MET A 48 4.44 -5.14 1.90
N GLY A 49 4.68 -5.19 0.59
CA GLY A 49 3.63 -5.27 -0.44
C GLY A 49 2.74 -4.02 -0.49
N ARG A 50 3.24 -2.89 0.02
CA ARG A 50 2.55 -1.60 0.02
C ARG A 50 3.22 -0.70 -1.01
N ILE A 51 2.71 -0.68 -2.23
CA ILE A 51 3.27 0.20 -3.26
C ILE A 51 2.69 1.61 -3.09
N ARG A 52 3.56 2.61 -2.81
CA ARG A 52 3.17 4.04 -2.73
C ARG A 52 3.72 4.79 -3.96
N GLU A 53 2.79 5.27 -4.77
CA GLU A 53 2.95 6.41 -5.71
C GLU A 53 3.79 6.21 -6.98
N ARG A 54 5.02 5.67 -6.99
CA ARG A 54 5.79 5.53 -8.26
C ARG A 54 5.20 4.51 -9.23
N ALA A 55 4.55 3.45 -8.74
CA ALA A 55 3.83 2.56 -9.62
C ALA A 55 2.63 3.26 -10.29
N TYR A 56 1.95 4.17 -9.60
CA TYR A 56 0.82 4.92 -10.19
C TYR A 56 1.26 5.76 -11.40
N SER A 57 2.48 6.28 -11.40
CA SER A 57 3.05 6.98 -12.56
C SER A 57 3.51 6.06 -13.71
N MET A 58 3.76 4.78 -13.44
CA MET A 58 4.14 3.77 -14.46
C MET A 58 2.94 2.97 -15.00
N LEU A 59 1.80 3.02 -14.32
CA LEU A 59 0.55 2.40 -14.76
C LEU A 59 0.00 3.11 -15.99
N SER A 60 -0.60 2.34 -16.90
CA SER A 60 -1.39 2.96 -17.96
C SER A 60 -2.56 3.73 -17.34
N VAL A 61 -3.06 4.76 -18.04
CA VAL A 61 -4.23 5.55 -17.57
C VAL A 61 -5.43 4.65 -17.26
N SER A 62 -5.56 3.52 -17.95
CA SER A 62 -6.55 2.46 -17.68
C SER A 62 -6.35 1.82 -16.31
N ASP A 63 -5.14 1.37 -16.00
CA ASP A 63 -4.85 0.68 -14.73
C ASP A 63 -5.02 1.61 -13.53
N PHE A 64 -4.65 2.88 -13.69
CA PHE A 64 -4.89 3.92 -12.68
C PHE A 64 -6.38 4.07 -12.37
N LYS A 65 -7.23 4.18 -13.41
CA LYS A 65 -8.68 4.28 -13.26
C LYS A 65 -9.30 3.04 -12.61
N VAL A 66 -8.73 1.85 -12.86
CA VAL A 66 -9.16 0.61 -12.21
C VAL A 66 -8.85 0.64 -10.72
N LEU A 67 -7.63 1.02 -10.33
CA LEU A 67 -7.22 1.09 -8.92
C LEU A 67 -8.04 2.10 -8.11
N GLU A 68 -8.29 3.30 -8.64
CA GLU A 68 -9.16 4.27 -7.98
C GLU A 68 -10.56 3.71 -7.74
N LYS A 69 -11.11 2.99 -8.72
CA LYS A 69 -12.42 2.35 -8.59
C LYS A 69 -12.40 1.20 -7.59
N MET A 70 -11.32 0.41 -7.52
CA MET A 70 -11.20 -0.65 -6.51
C MET A 70 -11.20 -0.07 -5.10
N LYS A 71 -10.51 1.06 -4.89
CA LYS A 71 -10.55 1.77 -3.60
C LYS A 71 -11.97 2.25 -3.25
N LEU A 72 -12.66 2.87 -4.20
CA LEU A 72 -14.06 3.29 -4.02
C LEU A 72 -14.99 2.10 -3.72
N PHE A 73 -14.78 0.97 -4.39
CA PHE A 73 -15.52 -0.26 -4.13
C PHE A 73 -15.33 -0.74 -2.69
N GLU A 74 -14.09 -0.82 -2.21
CA GLU A 74 -13.79 -1.21 -0.83
C GLU A 74 -14.43 -0.27 0.20
N ASP A 75 -14.43 1.03 -0.08
CA ASP A 75 -15.04 2.02 0.81
C ASP A 75 -16.57 1.84 0.89
N TYR A 76 -17.25 1.57 -0.23
CA TYR A 76 -18.69 1.27 -0.23
C TYR A 76 -19.01 -0.07 0.47
N ILE A 77 -18.16 -1.08 0.31
CA ILE A 77 -18.31 -2.36 1.03
C ILE A 77 -18.19 -2.15 2.55
N LYS A 78 -17.21 -1.36 3.02
CA LYS A 78 -17.06 -1.04 4.45
C LYS A 78 -18.26 -0.27 5.03
N LEU A 79 -18.91 0.54 4.19
CA LEU A 79 -20.11 1.30 4.55
C LEU A 79 -21.41 0.50 4.35
N TYR A 80 -21.32 -0.77 3.95
CA TYR A 80 -22.47 -1.63 3.62
C TYR A 80 -23.38 -1.05 2.51
N ASP A 81 -22.88 -0.12 1.69
CA ASP A 81 -23.58 0.47 0.55
C ASP A 81 -23.40 -0.43 -0.69
N TYR A 82 -24.04 -1.60 -0.66
CA TYR A 82 -23.87 -2.63 -1.68
C TYR A 82 -24.34 -2.18 -3.07
N HIS A 83 -25.32 -1.29 -3.15
CA HIS A 83 -25.84 -0.77 -4.42
C HIS A 83 -24.77 0.05 -5.16
N ARG A 84 -24.08 0.94 -4.44
CA ARG A 84 -22.97 1.70 -5.03
C ARG A 84 -21.75 0.83 -5.25
N ALA A 85 -21.46 -0.12 -4.36
CA ALA A 85 -20.39 -1.09 -4.55
C ALA A 85 -20.59 -1.88 -5.86
N GLU A 86 -21.78 -2.41 -6.11
CA GLU A 86 -22.11 -3.13 -7.35
C GLU A 86 -21.96 -2.26 -8.60
N THR A 87 -22.39 -1.00 -8.53
CA THR A 87 -22.22 -0.03 -9.62
C THR A 87 -20.75 0.19 -9.97
N VAL A 88 -19.89 0.32 -8.95
CA VAL A 88 -18.45 0.51 -9.13
C VAL A 88 -17.80 -0.77 -9.66
N LEU A 89 -18.18 -1.94 -9.15
CA LEU A 89 -17.70 -3.24 -9.59
C LEU A 89 -17.99 -3.48 -11.08
N ASN A 90 -19.19 -3.17 -11.55
CA ASN A 90 -19.55 -3.29 -12.95
C ASN A 90 -18.73 -2.37 -13.86
N LYS A 91 -18.36 -1.18 -13.38
CA LYS A 91 -17.45 -0.27 -14.11
C LYS A 91 -16.02 -0.82 -14.17
N ILE A 92 -15.54 -1.45 -13.09
CA ILE A 92 -14.23 -2.12 -13.07
C ILE A 92 -14.21 -3.24 -14.10
N LYS A 93 -15.20 -4.14 -14.09
CA LYS A 93 -15.32 -5.25 -15.05
C LYS A 93 -15.27 -4.76 -16.50
N LYS A 94 -16.09 -3.76 -16.84
CA LYS A 94 -16.09 -3.15 -18.19
C LYS A 94 -14.76 -2.53 -18.61
N THR A 95 -13.93 -2.11 -17.65
CA THR A 95 -12.61 -1.53 -17.93
C THR A 95 -11.55 -2.62 -18.15
N LEU A 96 -11.76 -3.81 -17.59
CA LEU A 96 -10.84 -4.95 -17.66
C LEU A 96 -11.17 -5.94 -18.79
N GLY A 97 -12.41 -5.95 -19.29
CA GLY A 97 -12.92 -6.89 -20.30
C GLY A 97 -14.24 -7.48 -19.87
#